data_AF-S4S705-F1
#
_entry.id   AF-S4S705-F1
#
_cell.length_a   1.000
_cell.length_b   1.000
_cell.length_c   1.000
_cell.angle_alpha   90.00
_cell.angle_beta   90.00
_cell.angle_gamma   90.00
#
_symmetry.space_group_name_H-M   'P 1'
#
loop_
_entity.id
_entity.type
_entity.pdbx_description
1 polymer ?
#
loop_
_entity_poly.entity_id
_entity_poly.type
_entity_poly.pdbx_seq_one_letter_code
_entity_poly.pdbx_strand_id
1 'polypeptide(L)'
;EVRQFASSLMRKMNITRQERSQEDEYIVVFSRSVNRLILNEAELILALAQEFQMRAVTVSLEEQSFASIVQVISGASMLVSIHGAQLISSLFLPRGAAVVELFPYAVNPEQYTPYKTLALLPGMDLQYVAWRNTMEQNSVAYPERAWDQGGIAHLEKEEQERILASDEVPRHLCCRNPEWLFRIYQDTQVDVPSLLEVLRENLKAKPNLRKAKAASTVHPGRVREPKCQTSVQATNEAKLTVSWQ
;
A
#
# COMPACT_ATOMS: atom_id res chain seq x y z
N GLU A 1 -14.47 13.42 5.80
CA GLU A 1 -15.11 12.10 5.66
C GLU A 1 -14.13 10.95 5.93
N VAL A 2 -13.09 10.78 5.10
CA VAL A 2 -12.10 9.67 5.20
C VAL A 2 -11.43 9.54 6.57
N ARG A 3 -10.97 10.64 7.17
CA ARG A 3 -10.37 10.63 8.52
C ARG A 3 -11.36 10.23 9.62
N GLN A 4 -12.63 10.65 9.52
CA GLN A 4 -13.64 10.26 10.50
C GLN A 4 -13.98 8.78 10.40
N PHE A 5 -14.04 8.25 9.17
CA PHE A 5 -14.17 6.82 8.93
C PHE A 5 -13.00 6.04 9.57
N ALA A 6 -11.76 6.48 9.33
CA ALA A 6 -10.57 5.89 9.93
C ALA A 6 -10.64 5.89 11.47
N SER A 7 -10.96 7.04 12.09
CA SER A 7 -11.10 7.15 13.54
C SER A 7 -12.23 6.30 14.10
N SER A 8 -13.37 6.21 13.41
CA SER A 8 -14.47 5.34 13.84
C SER A 8 -14.09 3.87 13.75
N LEU A 9 -13.31 3.47 12.76
CA LEU A 9 -12.84 2.09 12.60
C LEU A 9 -11.81 1.76 13.69
N MET A 10 -10.84 2.65 13.95
CA MET A 10 -9.88 2.52 15.05
C MET A 10 -10.58 2.35 16.41
N ARG A 11 -11.61 3.16 16.70
CA ARG A 11 -12.39 3.03 17.93
C ARG A 11 -13.09 1.67 18.04
N LYS A 12 -13.61 1.13 16.95
CA LYS A 12 -14.20 -0.23 16.92
C LYS A 12 -13.15 -1.33 17.16
N MET A 13 -11.88 -1.05 16.88
CA MET A 13 -10.75 -1.93 17.17
C MET A 13 -10.12 -1.66 18.55
N ASN A 14 -10.72 -0.81 19.39
CA ASN A 14 -10.17 -0.37 20.69
C ASN A 14 -8.81 0.33 20.60
N ILE A 15 -8.53 0.98 19.47
CA ILE A 15 -7.28 1.71 19.22
C ILE A 15 -7.52 3.18 19.54
N THR A 16 -6.79 3.69 20.54
CA THR A 16 -6.73 5.12 20.86
C THR A 16 -5.37 5.69 20.46
N ARG A 17 -5.37 6.90 19.92
CA ARG A 17 -4.15 7.58 19.52
C ARG A 17 -3.54 8.25 20.75
N GLN A 18 -2.35 7.81 21.14
CA GLN A 18 -1.57 8.46 22.19
C GLN A 18 -0.84 9.68 21.62
N GLU A 19 -0.78 10.76 22.39
CA GLU A 19 0.15 11.86 22.10
C GLU A 19 1.57 11.34 22.30
N ARG A 20 2.44 11.56 21.31
CA ARG A 20 3.82 11.06 21.32
C ARG A 20 4.81 12.20 21.19
N SER A 21 5.95 12.03 21.84
CA SER A 21 7.07 12.96 21.74
C SER A 21 7.79 12.78 20.39
N GLN A 22 8.62 13.75 20.00
CA GLN A 22 9.45 13.62 18.79
C GLN A 22 10.48 12.49 18.89
N GLU A 23 10.87 12.10 20.11
CA GLU A 23 11.82 11.00 20.35
C GLU A 23 11.17 9.61 20.09
N ASP A 24 9.84 9.56 19.97
CA ASP A 24 9.08 8.34 19.74
C ASP A 24 8.77 8.08 18.26
N GLU A 25 9.35 8.86 17.33
CA GLU A 25 9.10 8.73 15.90
C GLU A 25 9.70 7.46 15.29
N TYR A 26 8.97 6.85 14.37
CA TYR A 26 9.36 5.60 13.74
C TYR A 26 8.77 5.43 12.35
N ILE A 27 9.47 4.64 11.56
CA ILE A 27 9.13 4.23 10.21
C ILE A 27 8.55 2.82 10.28
N VAL A 28 7.48 2.58 9.55
CA VAL A 28 6.89 1.25 9.38
C VAL A 28 7.22 0.76 7.98
N VAL A 29 7.78 -0.43 7.87
CA VAL A 29 8.01 -1.14 6.61
C VAL A 29 7.08 -2.35 6.56
N PHE A 30 6.31 -2.47 5.49
CA PHE A 30 5.51 -3.69 5.27
C PHE A 30 6.40 -4.79 4.72
N SER A 31 6.51 -5.88 5.47
CA SER A 31 7.15 -7.12 5.06
C SER A 31 6.12 -8.06 4.43
N ARG A 32 6.59 -8.94 3.54
CA ARG A 32 5.82 -9.93 2.78
C ARG A 32 6.63 -11.22 2.72
N SER A 33 5.95 -12.36 2.88
CA SER A 33 6.60 -13.69 2.83
C SER A 33 6.20 -14.54 1.63
N VAL A 34 5.20 -14.11 0.84
CA VAL A 34 4.60 -14.92 -0.23
C VAL A 34 4.88 -14.39 -1.64
N ASN A 35 4.67 -13.09 -1.88
CA ASN A 35 4.87 -12.46 -3.18
C ASN A 35 5.23 -10.98 -3.03
N ARG A 36 5.92 -10.42 -4.04
CA ARG A 36 6.37 -9.03 -4.06
C ARG A 36 7.27 -8.71 -2.88
N LEU A 37 8.24 -9.59 -2.65
CA LEU A 37 9.19 -9.49 -1.56
C LEU A 37 10.15 -8.33 -1.81
N ILE A 38 10.59 -7.67 -0.73
CA ILE A 38 11.77 -6.81 -0.75
C ILE A 38 12.96 -7.70 -0.42
N LEU A 39 13.79 -8.01 -1.42
CA LEU A 39 14.84 -9.03 -1.28
C LEU A 39 15.95 -8.63 -0.28
N ASN A 40 16.20 -7.33 -0.15
CA ASN A 40 17.15 -6.73 0.78
C ASN A 40 16.46 -5.95 1.91
N GLU A 41 15.37 -6.48 2.46
CA GLU A 41 14.55 -5.80 3.47
C GLU A 41 15.36 -5.29 4.69
N ALA A 42 16.30 -6.11 5.20
CA ALA A 42 17.13 -5.72 6.34
C ALA A 42 18.03 -4.51 6.05
N GLU A 43 18.61 -4.45 4.85
CA GLU A 43 19.42 -3.32 4.38
C GLU A 43 18.57 -2.06 4.28
N LEU A 44 17.38 -2.17 3.68
CA LEU A 44 16.43 -1.08 3.55
C LEU A 44 16.02 -0.51 4.92
N ILE A 45 15.67 -1.37 5.87
CA ILE A 45 15.28 -0.97 7.24
C ILE A 45 16.42 -0.21 7.92
N LEU A 46 17.66 -0.71 7.83
CA LEU A 46 18.82 -0.07 8.43
C LEU A 46 19.09 1.30 7.81
N ALA A 47 19.04 1.39 6.49
CA ALA A 47 19.28 2.63 5.77
C ALA A 47 18.22 3.70 6.07
N LEU A 48 16.94 3.32 6.12
CA LEU A 48 15.85 4.23 6.51
C LEU A 48 16.01 4.71 7.96
N ALA A 49 16.38 3.82 8.87
CA ALA A 49 16.60 4.19 10.27
C ALA A 49 17.75 5.18 10.42
N GLN A 50 18.85 4.97 9.69
CA GLN A 50 20.02 5.86 9.68
C GLN A 50 19.73 7.20 9.02
N GLU A 51 19.08 7.22 7.85
CA GLU A 51 18.79 8.46 7.12
C GLU A 51 17.92 9.41 7.94
N PHE A 52 16.87 8.88 8.57
CA PHE A 52 15.87 9.71 9.27
C PHE A 52 16.11 9.81 10.78
N GLN A 53 17.11 9.11 11.33
CA GLN A 53 17.36 9.02 12.77
C GLN A 53 16.09 8.59 13.54
N MET A 54 15.35 7.64 12.97
CA MET A 54 14.10 7.09 13.51
C MET A 54 14.24 5.58 13.68
N ARG A 55 13.51 5.00 14.64
CA ARG A 55 13.39 3.54 14.68
C ARG A 55 12.63 3.07 13.45
N ALA A 56 13.06 1.98 12.82
CA ALA A 56 12.30 1.31 11.76
C ALA A 56 11.75 -0.02 12.29
N VAL A 57 10.47 -0.27 12.07
CA VAL A 57 9.79 -1.50 12.50
C VAL A 57 9.07 -2.14 11.32
N THR A 58 8.94 -3.46 11.35
CA THR A 58 8.23 -4.22 10.31
C THR A 58 6.84 -4.63 10.76
N VAL A 59 5.93 -4.71 9.79
CA VAL A 59 4.59 -5.28 9.95
C VAL A 59 4.30 -6.20 8.78
N SER A 60 3.58 -7.30 9.03
CA SER A 60 3.20 -8.29 8.02
C SER A 60 1.74 -8.67 8.21
N LEU A 61 0.98 -8.71 7.11
CA LEU A 61 -0.41 -9.17 7.12
C LEU A 61 -0.52 -10.69 7.34
N GLU A 62 0.54 -11.41 7.03
CA GLU A 62 0.66 -12.85 7.18
C GLU A 62 0.92 -13.25 8.64
N GLU A 63 1.60 -12.39 9.41
CA GLU A 63 2.01 -12.69 10.79
C GLU A 63 1.18 -11.97 11.85
N GLN A 64 0.62 -10.80 11.53
CA GLN A 64 -0.03 -9.91 12.50
C GLN A 64 -1.50 -9.68 12.16
N SER A 65 -2.31 -9.52 13.21
CA SER A 65 -3.72 -9.13 13.01
C SER A 65 -3.81 -7.72 12.41
N PHE A 66 -4.84 -7.46 11.60
CA PHE A 66 -5.07 -6.13 11.04
C PHE A 66 -5.19 -5.04 12.12
N ALA A 67 -5.83 -5.33 13.25
CA ALA A 67 -5.93 -4.38 14.37
C ALA A 67 -4.56 -4.03 14.95
N SER A 68 -3.67 -5.02 15.11
CA SER A 68 -2.29 -4.81 15.56
C SER A 68 -1.51 -3.93 14.57
N ILE A 69 -1.66 -4.18 13.26
CA ILE A 69 -1.02 -3.38 12.22
C ILE A 69 -1.54 -1.94 12.25
N VAL A 70 -2.85 -1.74 12.37
CA VAL A 70 -3.43 -0.40 12.48
C VAL A 70 -2.95 0.32 13.73
N GLN A 71 -2.80 -0.39 14.85
CA GLN A 71 -2.27 0.19 16.09
C GLN A 71 -0.86 0.75 15.87
N VAL A 72 0.01 0.01 15.17
CA VAL A 72 1.37 0.44 14.82
C VAL A 72 1.34 1.58 13.79
N ILE A 73 0.60 1.44 12.69
CA ILE A 73 0.56 2.47 11.64
C ILE A 73 -0.01 3.80 12.14
N SER A 74 -0.97 3.76 13.08
CA SER A 74 -1.63 4.97 13.59
C SER A 74 -0.71 5.98 14.29
N GLY A 75 0.49 5.55 14.68
CA GLY A 75 1.51 6.42 15.27
C GLY A 75 2.77 6.59 14.42
N ALA A 76 2.84 6.02 13.22
CA ALA A 76 4.05 6.04 12.40
C ALA A 76 4.28 7.40 11.72
N SER A 77 5.55 7.81 11.59
CA SER A 77 5.96 9.00 10.84
C SER A 77 6.00 8.74 9.33
N MET A 78 6.23 7.49 8.94
CA MET A 78 6.37 7.06 7.55
C MET A 78 5.91 5.61 7.41
N LEU A 79 5.24 5.30 6.31
CA LEU A 79 4.90 3.96 5.88
C LEU A 79 5.58 3.66 4.55
N VAL A 80 6.40 2.61 4.50
CA VAL A 80 7.11 2.16 3.30
C VAL A 80 6.58 0.79 2.89
N SER A 81 6.21 0.62 1.62
CA SER A 81 5.77 -0.69 1.11
C SER A 81 5.88 -0.78 -0.40
N ILE A 82 6.12 -2.00 -0.91
CA ILE A 82 5.84 -2.34 -2.30
C ILE A 82 4.36 -2.18 -2.61
N HIS A 83 4.04 -1.60 -3.77
CA HIS A 83 2.69 -1.39 -4.28
C HIS A 83 1.81 -2.61 -4.02
N GLY A 84 0.68 -2.40 -3.32
CA GLY A 84 -0.27 -3.45 -3.03
C GLY A 84 -1.36 -3.03 -2.05
N ALA A 85 -2.42 -3.85 -1.99
CA ALA A 85 -3.64 -3.59 -1.23
C ALA A 85 -3.40 -3.10 0.21
N GLN A 86 -2.34 -3.59 0.87
CA GLN A 86 -1.96 -3.24 2.24
C GLN A 86 -1.72 -1.74 2.45
N LEU A 87 -1.30 -1.00 1.42
CA LEU A 87 -1.11 0.45 1.49
C LEU A 87 -2.40 1.22 1.77
N ILE A 88 -3.58 0.58 1.69
CA ILE A 88 -4.84 1.19 2.16
C ILE A 88 -4.79 1.55 3.65
N SER A 89 -3.95 0.86 4.42
CA SER A 89 -3.71 1.15 5.84
C SER A 89 -3.07 2.53 6.08
N SER A 90 -2.51 3.18 5.05
CA SER A 90 -2.10 4.59 5.09
C SER A 90 -3.23 5.54 5.52
N LEU A 91 -4.50 5.12 5.36
CA LEU A 91 -5.68 5.77 5.91
C LEU A 91 -5.53 6.14 7.41
N PHE A 92 -4.84 5.30 8.18
CA PHE A 92 -4.68 5.43 9.62
C PHE A 92 -3.46 6.26 10.02
N LEU A 93 -2.56 6.58 9.08
CA LEU A 93 -1.36 7.37 9.37
C LEU A 93 -1.70 8.74 9.96
N PRO A 94 -0.90 9.26 10.90
CA PRO A 94 -1.11 10.61 11.40
C PRO A 94 -0.94 11.66 10.28
N ARG A 95 -1.59 12.82 10.42
CA ARG A 95 -1.35 13.95 9.51
C ARG A 95 0.14 14.31 9.51
N GLY A 96 0.65 14.74 8.36
CA GLY A 96 2.06 15.08 8.15
C GLY A 96 2.97 13.87 7.94
N ALA A 97 2.49 12.64 8.17
CA ALA A 97 3.24 11.43 7.86
C ALA A 97 3.38 11.20 6.35
N ALA A 98 4.37 10.39 5.99
CA ALA A 98 4.67 10.05 4.61
C ALA A 98 4.22 8.64 4.25
N VAL A 99 3.71 8.48 3.03
CA VAL A 99 3.54 7.20 2.35
C VAL A 99 4.64 7.11 1.29
N VAL A 100 5.49 6.09 1.40
CA VAL A 100 6.53 5.76 0.43
C VAL A 100 6.12 4.48 -0.27
N GLU A 101 5.74 4.62 -1.52
CA GLU A 101 5.25 3.53 -2.35
C GLU A 101 6.35 3.07 -3.33
N LEU A 102 6.73 1.81 -3.22
CA LEU A 102 7.76 1.19 -4.04
C LEU A 102 7.12 0.41 -5.20
N PHE A 103 7.55 0.66 -6.43
CA PHE A 103 7.02 0.00 -7.62
C PHE A 103 8.06 -0.97 -8.20
N PRO A 104 7.68 -2.23 -8.51
CA PRO A 104 8.54 -3.17 -9.21
C PRO A 104 8.97 -2.67 -10.59
N TYR A 105 9.91 -3.37 -11.21
CA TYR A 105 10.40 -3.00 -12.54
C TYR A 105 9.29 -3.00 -13.59
N ALA A 106 9.43 -2.12 -14.58
CA ALA A 106 8.46 -1.86 -15.64
C ALA A 106 7.05 -1.38 -15.18
N VAL A 107 6.81 -1.19 -13.88
CA VAL A 107 5.55 -0.62 -13.39
C VAL A 107 5.67 0.89 -13.27
N ASN A 108 4.86 1.62 -14.04
CA ASN A 108 4.84 3.08 -14.04
C ASN A 108 4.00 3.66 -12.87
N PRO A 109 4.60 4.39 -11.90
CA PRO A 109 3.88 4.95 -10.75
C PRO A 109 2.76 5.93 -11.10
N GLU A 110 2.80 6.58 -12.27
CA GLU A 110 1.77 7.55 -12.66
C GLU A 110 0.50 6.89 -13.23
N GLN A 111 0.54 5.59 -13.50
CA GLN A 111 -0.60 4.84 -14.04
C GLN A 111 -1.39 4.07 -12.96
N TYR A 112 -0.80 3.82 -11.80
CA TYR A 112 -1.39 3.04 -10.71
C TYR A 112 -1.35 3.83 -9.40
N THR A 113 -2.21 4.85 -9.30
CA THR A 113 -2.12 5.90 -8.27
C THR A 113 -3.22 5.88 -7.19
N PRO A 114 -3.81 4.73 -6.75
CA PRO A 114 -4.88 4.76 -5.76
C PRO A 114 -4.41 5.35 -4.42
N TYR A 115 -3.16 5.11 -4.00
CA TYR A 115 -2.63 5.61 -2.73
C TYR A 115 -2.12 7.05 -2.82
N LYS A 116 -1.59 7.48 -3.97
CA LYS A 116 -1.36 8.90 -4.27
C LYS A 116 -2.67 9.68 -4.17
N THR A 117 -3.74 9.14 -4.77
CA THR A 117 -5.08 9.74 -4.69
C THR A 117 -5.55 9.83 -3.24
N LEU A 118 -5.47 8.73 -2.47
CA LEU A 118 -5.83 8.72 -1.05
C LEU A 118 -5.05 9.76 -0.24
N ALA A 119 -3.73 9.83 -0.41
CA ALA A 119 -2.87 10.75 0.33
C ALA A 119 -3.23 12.22 0.07
N LEU A 120 -3.65 12.52 -1.17
CA LEU A 120 -4.01 13.86 -1.64
C LEU A 120 -5.48 14.24 -1.40
N LEU A 121 -6.32 13.33 -0.90
CA LEU A 121 -7.72 13.68 -0.58
C LEU A 121 -7.78 14.81 0.46
N PRO A 122 -8.73 15.76 0.34
CA PRO A 122 -8.85 16.87 1.28
C PRO A 122 -8.92 16.42 2.76
N GLY A 123 -8.02 16.97 3.58
CA GLY A 123 -7.93 16.70 5.01
C GLY A 123 -7.22 15.40 5.40
N MET A 124 -6.69 14.65 4.42
CA MET A 124 -5.74 13.56 4.69
C MET A 124 -4.40 14.13 5.16
N ASP A 125 -3.91 15.18 4.53
CA ASP A 125 -2.66 15.87 4.89
C ASP A 125 -1.47 14.90 4.99
N LEU A 126 -1.39 13.94 4.07
CA LEU A 126 -0.27 13.00 3.97
C LEU A 126 0.71 13.47 2.91
N GLN A 127 2.00 13.19 3.13
CA GLN A 127 3.00 13.26 2.08
C GLN A 127 2.99 11.94 1.29
N TYR A 128 3.22 12.01 0.00
CA TYR A 128 3.29 10.84 -0.86
C TYR A 128 4.56 10.90 -1.70
N VAL A 129 5.32 9.81 -1.70
CA VAL A 129 6.50 9.63 -2.53
C VAL A 129 6.40 8.27 -3.21
N ALA A 130 6.66 8.24 -4.52
CA ALA A 130 6.78 7.01 -5.27
C ALA A 130 8.23 6.78 -5.66
N TRP A 131 8.71 5.56 -5.49
CA TRP A 131 9.99 5.10 -6.04
C TRP A 131 9.71 3.95 -7.00
N ARG A 132 10.41 3.91 -8.13
CA ARG A 132 10.28 2.86 -9.14
C ARG A 132 11.62 2.16 -9.28
N ASN A 133 11.61 0.83 -9.30
CA ASN A 133 12.78 0.09 -9.73
C ASN A 133 12.98 0.29 -11.24
N THR A 134 14.09 0.91 -11.63
CA THR A 134 14.48 1.11 -13.04
C THR A 134 15.51 0.09 -13.52
N MET A 135 15.94 -0.83 -12.65
CA MET A 135 16.95 -1.84 -12.94
C MET A 135 16.32 -3.23 -13.03
N GLU A 136 16.34 -3.82 -14.23
CA GLU A 136 15.77 -5.15 -14.44
C GLU A 136 16.48 -6.22 -13.59
N GLN A 137 17.81 -6.13 -13.46
CA GLN A 137 18.61 -7.05 -12.66
C GLN A 137 18.24 -7.07 -11.17
N ASN A 138 17.56 -6.02 -10.70
CA ASN A 138 17.05 -5.92 -9.33
C ASN A 138 15.64 -6.55 -9.19
N SER A 139 15.20 -7.35 -10.17
CA SER A 139 13.87 -7.96 -10.18
C SER A 139 13.96 -9.46 -10.35
N VAL A 140 13.15 -10.20 -9.59
CA VAL A 140 12.99 -11.64 -9.73
C VAL A 140 11.55 -11.95 -10.12
N ALA A 141 11.37 -12.45 -11.33
CA ALA A 141 10.08 -12.89 -11.86
C ALA A 141 9.91 -14.41 -11.76
N TYR A 142 8.67 -14.88 -11.81
CA TYR A 142 8.33 -16.30 -11.65
C TYR A 142 7.37 -16.77 -12.76
N PRO A 143 7.85 -16.95 -14.01
CA PRO A 143 7.00 -17.25 -15.17
C PRO A 143 6.22 -18.56 -15.07
N GLU A 144 6.67 -19.49 -14.22
CA GLU A 144 6.05 -20.81 -14.00
C GLU A 144 4.95 -20.81 -12.95
N ARG A 145 4.68 -19.69 -12.27
CA ARG A 145 3.59 -19.61 -11.28
C ARG A 145 2.21 -19.70 -11.96
N ALA A 146 1.15 -19.75 -11.16
CA ALA A 146 -0.20 -19.60 -11.67
C ALA A 146 -0.38 -18.21 -12.34
N TRP A 147 -1.28 -18.12 -13.32
CA TRP A 147 -1.49 -16.89 -14.11
C TRP A 147 -1.86 -15.68 -13.24
N ASP A 148 -2.62 -15.91 -12.17
CA ASP A 148 -3.06 -14.90 -11.19
C ASP A 148 -1.96 -14.53 -10.16
N GLN A 149 -0.79 -15.14 -10.28
CA GLN A 149 0.41 -14.86 -9.50
C GLN A 149 1.60 -14.45 -10.39
N GLY A 150 1.32 -13.97 -11.61
CA GLY A 150 2.31 -13.45 -12.55
C GLY A 150 2.96 -14.48 -13.46
N GLY A 151 2.51 -15.74 -13.44
CA GLY A 151 3.01 -16.75 -14.37
C GLY A 151 2.52 -16.54 -15.80
N ILE A 152 3.40 -16.76 -16.78
CA ILE A 152 3.14 -16.56 -18.20
C ILE A 152 3.30 -17.85 -19.03
N ALA A 153 3.70 -18.97 -18.42
CA ALA A 153 3.90 -20.25 -19.10
C ALA A 153 2.66 -20.78 -19.86
N HIS A 154 1.46 -20.32 -19.48
CA HIS A 154 0.19 -20.66 -20.10
C HIS A 154 -0.11 -19.91 -21.40
N LEU A 155 0.70 -18.89 -21.74
CA LEU A 155 0.53 -18.06 -22.94
C LEU A 155 1.30 -18.66 -24.12
N GLU A 156 0.96 -18.23 -25.34
CA GLU A 156 1.74 -18.54 -26.53
C GLU A 156 3.17 -17.97 -26.42
N LYS A 157 4.14 -18.66 -27.00
CA LYS A 157 5.57 -18.28 -26.89
C LYS A 157 5.86 -16.85 -27.34
N GLU A 158 5.22 -16.42 -28.42
CA GLU A 158 5.35 -15.05 -28.95
C GLU A 158 4.91 -14.00 -27.91
N GLU A 159 3.82 -14.25 -27.19
CA GLU A 159 3.34 -13.35 -26.14
C GLU A 159 4.26 -13.36 -24.92
N GLN A 160 4.82 -14.52 -24.55
CA GLN A 160 5.81 -14.61 -23.48
C GLN A 160 7.06 -13.79 -23.82
N GLU A 161 7.60 -13.95 -25.03
CA GLU A 161 8.76 -13.21 -25.53
C GLU A 161 8.49 -11.69 -25.56
N ARG A 162 7.30 -11.28 -26.00
CA ARG A 162 6.86 -9.88 -25.98
C ARG A 162 6.83 -9.31 -24.57
N ILE A 163 6.25 -10.04 -23.61
CA ILE A 163 6.17 -9.61 -22.20
C ILE A 163 7.57 -9.47 -21.60
N LEU A 164 8.45 -10.45 -21.84
CA LEU A 164 9.82 -10.45 -21.33
C LEU A 164 10.65 -9.29 -21.88
N ALA A 165 10.49 -8.96 -23.17
CA ALA A 165 11.20 -7.87 -23.82
C ALA A 165 10.68 -6.46 -23.46
N SER A 166 9.50 -6.35 -22.86
CA SER A 166 8.89 -5.06 -22.49
C SER A 166 9.58 -4.39 -21.29
N ASP A 167 9.79 -3.08 -21.35
CA ASP A 167 10.41 -2.26 -20.29
C ASP A 167 9.41 -1.41 -19.50
N GLU A 168 8.15 -1.34 -19.96
CA GLU A 168 7.06 -0.67 -19.27
C GLU A 168 5.70 -1.29 -19.61
N VAL A 169 4.91 -1.60 -18.58
CA VAL A 169 3.55 -2.12 -18.76
C VAL A 169 2.67 -1.04 -19.40
N PRO A 170 2.06 -1.31 -20.58
CA PRO A 170 1.17 -0.35 -21.22
C PRO A 170 -0.12 -0.18 -20.40
N ARG A 171 -0.81 0.94 -20.64
CA ARG A 171 -2.14 1.18 -20.07
C ARG A 171 -3.08 0.04 -20.46
N HIS A 172 -3.77 -0.49 -19.46
CA HIS A 172 -4.67 -1.62 -19.64
C HIS A 172 -5.86 -1.49 -18.68
N LEU A 173 -6.92 -2.23 -18.95
CA LEU A 173 -8.00 -2.41 -17.99
C LEU A 173 -7.59 -3.42 -16.93
N CYS A 174 -7.74 -3.04 -15.66
CA CYS A 174 -7.20 -3.81 -14.55
C CYS A 174 -7.56 -5.30 -14.56
N CYS A 175 -6.58 -6.00 -13.99
CA CYS A 175 -6.69 -7.13 -13.07
C CYS A 175 -6.45 -8.49 -13.73
N ARG A 176 -6.46 -8.57 -15.05
CA ARG A 176 -6.20 -9.81 -15.79
C ARG A 176 -5.22 -9.66 -16.94
N ASN A 177 -4.60 -8.50 -17.09
CA ASN A 177 -3.56 -8.31 -18.10
C ASN A 177 -2.32 -9.12 -17.69
N PRO A 178 -1.81 -10.02 -18.55
CA PRO A 178 -0.72 -10.92 -18.19
C PRO A 178 0.61 -10.20 -17.96
N GLU A 179 0.91 -9.17 -18.76
CA GLU A 179 2.13 -8.36 -18.61
C GLU A 179 2.14 -7.60 -17.28
N TRP A 180 1.00 -7.00 -16.92
CA TRP A 180 0.81 -6.39 -15.62
C TRP A 180 1.04 -7.38 -14.48
N LEU A 181 0.41 -8.55 -14.54
CA LEU A 181 0.56 -9.57 -13.50
C LEU A 181 2.01 -10.06 -13.43
N PHE A 182 2.66 -10.26 -14.57
CA PHE A 182 4.07 -10.64 -14.64
C PHE A 182 4.98 -9.61 -13.95
N ARG A 183 4.80 -8.32 -14.23
CA ARG A 183 5.64 -7.24 -13.67
C ARG A 183 5.30 -6.89 -12.22
N ILE A 184 4.01 -6.83 -11.86
CA ILE A 184 3.62 -6.44 -10.50
C ILE A 184 3.96 -7.51 -9.45
N TYR A 185 3.98 -8.80 -9.81
CA TYR A 185 4.31 -9.90 -8.90
C TYR A 185 5.80 -10.19 -8.75
N GLN A 186 6.67 -9.38 -9.38
CA GLN A 186 8.11 -9.50 -9.22
C GLN A 186 8.53 -9.19 -7.79
N ASP A 187 9.48 -9.98 -7.27
CA ASP A 187 10.21 -9.60 -6.07
C ASP A 187 11.28 -8.58 -6.46
N THR A 188 11.58 -7.64 -5.57
CA THR A 188 12.39 -6.46 -5.89
C THR A 188 13.54 -6.33 -4.90
N GLN A 189 14.76 -6.20 -5.42
CA GLN A 189 15.89 -5.67 -4.69
C GLN A 189 15.87 -4.14 -4.79
N VAL A 190 15.66 -3.47 -3.67
CA VAL A 190 15.56 -2.01 -3.65
C VAL A 190 16.96 -1.42 -3.77
N ASP A 191 17.15 -0.53 -4.76
CA ASP A 191 18.34 0.31 -4.80
C ASP A 191 18.23 1.39 -3.72
N VAL A 192 18.85 1.11 -2.58
CA VAL A 192 18.76 1.97 -1.39
C VAL A 192 19.26 3.39 -1.68
N PRO A 193 20.42 3.62 -2.34
CA PRO A 193 20.87 4.97 -2.68
C PRO A 193 19.85 5.77 -3.50
N SER A 194 19.31 5.18 -4.57
CA SER A 194 18.27 5.80 -5.41
C SER A 194 17.00 6.11 -4.61
N LEU A 195 16.57 5.18 -3.74
CA LEU A 195 15.41 5.43 -2.88
C LEU A 195 15.66 6.62 -1.95
N LEU A 196 16.81 6.67 -1.27
CA LEU A 196 17.11 7.76 -0.34
C LEU A 196 17.21 9.11 -1.05
N GLU A 197 17.76 9.14 -2.27
CA GLU A 197 17.77 10.35 -3.11
C GLU A 197 16.36 10.87 -3.37
N VAL A 198 15.46 10.00 -3.87
CA VAL A 198 14.06 10.34 -4.11
C VAL A 198 13.37 10.83 -2.83
N LEU A 199 13.65 10.20 -1.68
CA LEU A 199 13.07 10.63 -0.40
C LEU A 199 13.58 12.00 0.04
N ARG A 200 14.87 12.31 -0.10
CA ARG A 200 15.44 13.62 0.25
C ARG A 200 14.86 14.75 -0.60
N GLU A 201 14.63 14.50 -1.88
CA GLU A 201 14.10 15.50 -2.80
C GLU A 201 12.60 15.79 -2.57
N ASN A 202 11.84 14.77 -2.17
CA ASN A 202 10.38 14.85 -2.18
C ASN A 202 9.73 14.98 -0.80
N LEU A 203 10.41 14.53 0.27
CA LEU A 203 9.90 14.70 1.63
C LEU A 203 10.13 16.11 2.15
N LYS A 204 9.05 16.74 2.60
CA LYS A 204 9.07 18.05 3.23
C LYS A 204 9.13 17.90 4.74
N ALA A 205 9.77 18.87 5.40
CA ALA A 205 9.72 18.99 6.86
C ALA A 205 8.25 18.98 7.32
N LYS A 206 7.95 18.26 8.40
CA LYS A 206 6.58 18.09 8.90
C LYS A 206 5.91 19.46 9.07
N PRO A 207 4.80 19.74 8.39
CA PRO A 207 4.10 21.00 8.57
C PRO A 207 3.61 21.12 10.01
N ASN A 208 3.71 22.30 10.60
CA ASN A 208 3.19 22.58 11.94
C ASN A 208 1.65 22.41 11.94
N LEU A 209 1.19 21.24 12.41
CA LEU A 209 -0.22 20.81 12.39
C LEU A 209 -1.17 21.66 13.25
N ARG A 210 -0.65 22.64 14.01
CA ARG A 210 -1.43 23.55 14.87
C ARG A 210 -2.43 24.44 14.12
N LYS A 211 -2.40 24.48 12.78
CA LYS A 211 -3.28 25.34 11.95
C LYS A 211 -4.18 24.59 10.97
N ALA A 212 -4.30 23.26 11.05
CA ALA A 212 -5.25 22.55 10.18
C ALA A 212 -6.69 22.90 10.58
N LYS A 213 -7.37 23.70 9.75
CA LYS A 213 -8.81 24.01 9.89
C LYS A 213 -9.59 22.71 10.00
N ALA A 214 -10.51 22.63 10.96
CA ALA A 214 -11.41 21.48 11.08
C ALA A 214 -12.15 21.30 9.75
N ALA A 215 -11.95 20.14 9.12
CA ALA A 215 -12.75 19.75 7.96
C ALA A 215 -14.23 19.72 8.39
N SER A 216 -15.11 20.17 7.49
CA SER A 216 -16.58 20.06 7.63
C SER A 216 -16.96 18.71 8.26
N THR A 217 -17.76 18.76 9.32
CA THR A 217 -18.25 17.59 10.05
C THR A 217 -19.30 16.88 9.20
N VAL A 218 -18.85 16.05 8.26
CA VAL A 218 -19.74 15.16 7.51
C VAL A 218 -19.66 13.78 8.13
N HIS A 219 -20.73 13.39 8.81
CA HIS A 219 -20.88 12.07 9.38
C HIS A 219 -21.38 11.10 8.31
N PRO A 220 -20.87 9.86 8.26
CA PRO A 220 -21.50 8.81 7.47
C PRO A 220 -22.99 8.75 7.85
N GLY A 221 -23.87 8.97 6.87
CA GLY A 221 -25.30 8.87 7.09
C GLY A 221 -25.65 7.47 7.60
N ARG A 222 -26.67 7.38 8.46
CA ARG A 222 -27.24 6.07 8.82
C ARG A 222 -27.69 5.38 7.53
N VAL A 223 -27.16 4.18 7.26
CA VAL A 223 -27.61 3.32 6.18
C VAL A 223 -29.12 3.13 6.32
N ARG A 224 -29.89 3.57 5.33
CA ARG A 224 -31.36 3.53 5.40
C ARG A 224 -31.85 2.23 4.80
N GLU A 225 -32.89 1.68 5.41
CA GLU A 225 -33.58 0.49 4.91
C GLU A 225 -32.66 -0.69 4.53
N PRO A 226 -31.72 -1.12 5.42
CA PRO A 226 -30.88 -2.26 5.10
C PRO A 226 -31.76 -3.51 4.96
N LYS A 227 -31.69 -4.15 3.79
CA LYS A 227 -32.37 -5.41 3.48
C LYS A 227 -31.33 -6.50 3.31
N CYS A 228 -31.58 -7.63 3.95
CA CYS A 228 -30.78 -8.84 3.85
C CYS A 228 -31.70 -9.94 3.34
N GLN A 229 -31.36 -10.52 2.18
CA GLN A 229 -32.13 -11.60 1.56
C GLN A 229 -31.21 -12.81 1.38
N THR A 230 -31.64 -13.94 1.90
CA THR A 230 -30.99 -15.23 1.64
C THR A 230 -31.84 -16.01 0.65
N SER A 231 -31.21 -16.61 -0.36
CA SER A 231 -31.86 -17.57 -1.25
C SER A 231 -30.99 -18.81 -1.39
N VAL A 232 -31.57 -19.98 -1.17
CA VAL A 232 -30.93 -21.26 -1.45
C VAL A 232 -31.38 -21.69 -2.84
N GLN A 233 -30.45 -21.71 -3.80
CA GLN A 233 -30.78 -22.05 -5.20
C GLN A 233 -30.60 -23.55 -5.47
N ALA A 234 -29.76 -24.23 -4.69
CA ALA A 234 -29.55 -25.69 -4.73
C ALA A 234 -29.02 -26.20 -3.38
N THR A 235 -28.91 -27.53 -3.22
CA THR A 235 -28.41 -28.19 -1.98
C THR A 235 -27.02 -27.72 -1.53
N ASN A 236 -26.22 -27.12 -2.43
CA ASN A 236 -24.87 -26.60 -2.16
C ASN A 236 -24.69 -25.10 -2.50
N GLU A 237 -25.76 -24.36 -2.78
CA GLU A 237 -25.64 -22.93 -3.16
C GLU A 237 -26.55 -22.05 -2.31
N ALA A 238 -25.93 -21.31 -1.39
CA ALA A 238 -26.57 -20.25 -0.62
C ALA A 238 -26.12 -18.88 -1.12
N LYS A 239 -27.06 -18.03 -1.51
CA LYS A 239 -26.82 -16.64 -1.89
C LYS A 239 -27.30 -15.72 -0.79
N LEU A 240 -26.44 -14.78 -0.39
CA LEU A 240 -26.74 -13.67 0.49
C LEU A 240 -26.73 -12.37 -0.32
N THR A 241 -27.85 -11.65 -0.35
CA THR A 241 -27.98 -10.34 -0.98
C THR A 241 -28.20 -9.30 0.10
N VAL A 242 -27.35 -8.28 0.16
CA VAL A 242 -27.48 -7.13 1.06
C VAL A 242 -27.73 -5.89 0.22
N SER A 243 -28.77 -5.14 0.52
CA SER A 243 -29.10 -3.87 -0.14
C SER A 243 -29.51 -2.80 0.88
N TRP A 244 -29.42 -1.54 0.49
CA TRP A 244 -29.82 -0.39 1.30
C TRP A 244 -30.21 0.78 0.39
N GLN A 245 -30.90 1.78 0.94
CA GLN A 245 -31.21 3.05 0.29
C GLN A 245 -30.31 4.18 0.80
#